data_AF-A0A9D6WM06-F1
#
_entry.id   AF-A0A9D6WM06-F1
#
_cell.length_a   1.000
_cell.length_b   1.000
_cell.length_c   1.000
_cell.angle_alpha   90.00
_cell.angle_beta   90.00
_cell.angle_gamma   90.00
#
_symmetry.space_group_name_H-M   'P 1'
#
loop_
_entity.id
_entity.type
_entity.pdbx_description
1 polymer ?
#
loop_
_entity_poly.entity_id
_entity_poly.type
_entity_poly.pdbx_seq_one_letter_code
_entity_poly.pdbx_strand_id
1 'polypeptide(L)'
;MNEIKTDYDEEADVLYVSFGKSEHVTGVELADNILLRLDTGKTTGTPPRAVGLTFISFARMMAHYRNTPLSVPLANLRNLPEDLWQAVLAVLTTPPVNDFLSVGLSLSPHVPPLPDQVAA
;
A
#
# COMPACT_ATOMS: atom_id res chain seq x y z
N MET A 1 -19.71 -12.88 2.23
CA MET A 1 -19.44 -11.44 2.05
C MET A 1 -18.64 -11.02 3.28
N ASN A 2 -17.34 -10.72 3.13
CA ASN A 2 -16.59 -10.20 4.26
C ASN A 2 -16.98 -8.73 4.43
N GLU A 3 -17.47 -8.35 5.60
CA GLU A 3 -17.69 -6.95 5.95
C GLU A 3 -16.34 -6.23 6.01
N ILE A 4 -16.18 -5.21 5.17
CA ILE A 4 -15.05 -4.30 5.23
C ILE A 4 -15.31 -3.39 6.42
N LYS A 5 -14.46 -3.46 7.45
CA LYS A 5 -14.57 -2.61 8.63
C LYS A 5 -13.49 -1.54 8.61
N THR A 6 -13.90 -0.28 8.57
CA THR A 6 -13.06 0.90 8.69
C THR A 6 -13.21 1.50 10.09
N ASP A 7 -12.08 1.74 10.75
CA ASP A 7 -11.99 2.32 12.10
C ASP A 7 -10.96 3.45 12.03
N TYR A 8 -11.34 4.67 12.42
CA TYR A 8 -10.48 5.85 12.30
C TYR A 8 -10.23 6.42 13.70
N ASP A 9 -8.96 6.40 14.10
CA ASP A 9 -8.49 7.00 15.34
C ASP A 9 -8.08 8.46 15.10
N GLU A 10 -8.94 9.38 15.52
CA GLU A 10 -8.68 10.83 15.41
C GLU A 10 -7.49 11.29 16.26
N GLU A 11 -7.28 10.69 17.43
CA GLU A 11 -6.17 11.06 18.33
C GLU A 11 -4.80 10.67 17.75
N ALA A 12 -4.73 9.53 17.07
CA ALA A 12 -3.51 9.03 16.46
C ALA A 12 -3.36 9.43 14.97
N ASP A 13 -4.41 9.98 14.36
CA ASP A 13 -4.53 10.20 12.92
C ASP A 13 -4.30 8.90 12.11
N VAL A 14 -4.89 7.79 12.55
CA VAL A 14 -4.68 6.47 11.94
C VAL A 14 -6.00 5.86 11.46
N LEU A 15 -6.05 5.42 10.20
CA LEU A 15 -7.19 4.70 9.64
C LEU A 15 -6.86 3.20 9.53
N TYR A 16 -7.62 2.38 10.23
CA TYR A 16 -7.58 0.92 10.15
C TYR A 16 -8.69 0.41 9.25
N VAL A 17 -8.33 -0.31 8.21
CA VAL A 17 -9.26 -1.05 7.36
C VAL A 17 -9.05 -2.54 7.59
N SER A 18 -10.12 -3.29 7.78
CA SER A 18 -10.08 -4.75 7.97
C SER A 18 -10.96 -5.40 6.91
N PHE A 19 -10.39 -6.30 6.12
CA PHE A 19 -11.06 -7.02 5.04
C PHE A 19 -11.39 -8.46 5.40
N GLY A 20 -10.82 -8.99 6.47
CA GLY A 20 -11.05 -10.37 6.90
C GLY A 20 -10.31 -10.74 8.18
N LYS A 21 -10.49 -12.00 8.59
CA LYS A 21 -9.73 -12.60 9.68
C LYS A 21 -8.81 -13.66 9.10
N SER A 22 -7.52 -13.52 9.37
CA SER A 22 -6.51 -14.54 9.09
C SER A 22 -5.66 -14.76 10.31
N GLU A 23 -5.22 -16.00 10.49
CA GLU A 23 -4.36 -16.40 11.61
C GLU A 23 -2.89 -16.03 11.36
N HIS A 24 -2.47 -16.00 10.09
CA HIS A 24 -1.10 -15.68 9.68
C HIS A 24 -1.01 -14.39 8.88
N VAL A 25 -1.02 -13.27 9.61
CA VAL A 25 -0.94 -11.93 9.00
C VAL A 25 0.51 -11.51 8.83
N THR A 26 0.89 -11.17 7.61
CA THR A 26 2.16 -10.50 7.31
C THR A 26 1.90 -9.01 7.08
N GLY A 27 2.58 -8.16 7.85
CA GLY A 27 2.60 -6.72 7.65
C GLY A 27 3.64 -6.34 6.60
N VAL A 28 3.20 -5.61 5.59
CA VAL A 28 4.02 -5.13 4.47
C VAL A 28 3.86 -3.62 4.39
N GLU A 29 4.96 -2.90 4.52
CA GLU A 29 4.97 -1.45 4.35
C GLU A 29 4.91 -1.14 2.84
N LEU A 30 3.79 -0.55 2.40
CA LEU A 30 3.60 -0.12 1.02
C LEU A 30 4.27 1.25 0.77
N ALA A 31 4.24 2.11 1.80
CA ALA A 31 4.87 3.42 1.85
C ALA A 31 5.13 3.78 3.32
N ASP A 32 5.89 4.85 3.57
CA ASP A 32 6.22 5.33 4.94
C ASP A 32 5.01 5.47 5.87
N ASN A 33 3.82 5.71 5.30
CA ASN A 33 2.58 5.97 6.04
C ASN A 33 1.49 4.94 5.75
N ILE A 34 1.80 3.84 5.05
CA ILE A 34 0.80 2.85 4.62
C ILE A 34 1.33 1.44 4.87
N LEU A 35 0.62 0.70 5.73
CA LEU A 35 0.90 -0.69 6.06
C LEU A 35 -0.22 -1.60 5.55
N LEU A 36 0.11 -2.51 4.63
CA LEU A 36 -0.78 -3.56 4.16
C LEU A 36 -0.58 -4.81 4.99
N ARG A 37 -1.66 -5.32 5.54
CA ARG A 37 -1.69 -6.59 6.26
C ARG A 37 -2.32 -7.63 5.35
N LEU A 38 -1.53 -8.60 4.90
CA LEU A 38 -2.02 -9.70 4.09
C LEU A 38 -1.57 -11.05 4.64
N ASP A 39 -2.39 -12.06 4.42
CA ASP A 39 -2.02 -13.45 4.60
C ASP A 39 -1.44 -13.93 3.27
N THR A 40 -0.19 -14.36 3.28
CA THR A 40 0.50 -14.82 2.08
C THR A 40 0.12 -16.26 1.72
N GLY A 41 -0.61 -16.95 2.60
CA GLY A 41 -1.03 -18.32 2.41
C GLY A 41 0.09 -19.35 2.38
N LYS A 42 1.36 -18.93 2.46
CA LYS A 42 2.53 -19.82 2.41
C LYS A 42 2.48 -20.93 3.44
N THR A 43 1.97 -20.63 4.62
CA THR A 43 1.91 -21.58 5.73
C THR A 43 0.62 -22.40 5.78
N THR A 44 -0.44 -21.94 5.10
CA THR A 44 -1.78 -22.55 5.13
C THR A 44 -2.16 -23.22 3.80
N GLY A 45 -1.39 -23.01 2.72
CA GLY A 45 -1.69 -23.48 1.37
C GLY A 45 -2.84 -22.73 0.70
N THR A 46 -3.26 -21.59 1.24
CA THR A 46 -4.36 -20.78 0.68
C THR A 46 -3.85 -19.73 -0.31
N PRO A 47 -4.70 -19.22 -1.23
CA PRO A 47 -4.32 -18.06 -2.02
C PRO A 47 -4.08 -16.85 -1.11
N PRO A 48 -3.16 -15.94 -1.48
CA PRO A 48 -2.87 -14.75 -0.69
C PRO A 48 -4.11 -13.86 -0.58
N ARG A 49 -4.35 -13.31 0.62
CA ARG A 49 -5.55 -12.52 0.94
C ARG A 49 -5.22 -11.30 1.75
N ALA A 50 -5.79 -10.16 1.40
CA ALA A 50 -5.76 -8.99 2.28
C ALA A 50 -6.54 -9.27 3.56
N VAL A 51 -5.90 -8.94 4.68
CA VAL A 51 -6.48 -9.02 6.01
C VAL A 51 -6.87 -7.63 6.47
N GLY A 52 -6.04 -6.62 6.17
CA GLY A 52 -6.32 -5.24 6.50
C GLY A 52 -5.35 -4.26 5.86
N LEU A 53 -5.68 -2.98 5.96
CA LEU A 53 -4.80 -1.85 5.68
C LEU A 53 -4.73 -0.98 6.93
N THR A 54 -3.62 -0.29 7.10
CA THR A 54 -3.43 0.72 8.13
C THR A 54 -2.78 1.92 7.48
N PHE A 55 -3.42 3.07 7.59
CA PHE A 55 -2.90 4.34 7.10
C PHE A 55 -2.51 5.19 8.30
N ILE A 56 -1.24 5.51 8.41
CA ILE A 56 -0.69 6.34 9.47
C ILE A 56 -0.70 7.78 8.97
N SER A 57 -1.04 8.74 9.82
CA SER A 57 -1.18 10.15 9.43
C SER A 57 -2.17 10.36 8.28
N PHE A 58 -3.35 9.73 8.35
CA PHE A 58 -4.33 9.70 7.27
C PHE A 58 -4.84 11.10 6.87
N ALA A 59 -5.17 11.96 7.82
CA ALA A 59 -5.63 13.32 7.53
C ALA A 59 -4.54 14.15 6.85
N ARG A 60 -3.29 14.05 7.32
CA ARG A 60 -2.14 14.72 6.67
C ARG A 60 -1.92 14.20 5.26
N MET A 61 -2.02 12.89 5.08
CA MET A 61 -1.85 12.26 3.78
C MET A 61 -2.96 12.69 2.82
N MET A 62 -4.23 12.68 3.24
CA MET A 62 -5.34 13.18 2.41
C MET A 62 -5.21 14.66 2.07
N ALA A 63 -4.77 15.49 3.03
CA ALA A 63 -4.50 16.89 2.78
C ALA A 63 -3.38 17.09 1.74
N HIS A 64 -2.33 16.26 1.79
CA HIS A 64 -1.20 16.31 0.85
C HIS A 64 -1.58 15.77 -0.54
N TYR A 65 -2.34 14.69 -0.61
CA TYR A 65 -2.78 14.07 -1.87
C TYR A 65 -4.04 14.71 -2.46
N ARG A 66 -4.68 15.66 -1.76
CA ARG A 66 -5.82 16.45 -2.25
C ARG A 66 -6.95 15.61 -2.86
N ASN A 67 -7.32 14.51 -2.19
CA ASN A 67 -8.29 13.52 -2.68
C ASN A 67 -7.90 12.78 -3.98
N THR A 68 -6.63 12.79 -4.37
CA THR A 68 -6.11 11.96 -5.46
C THR A 68 -6.04 10.50 -5.00
N PRO A 69 -6.38 9.52 -5.86
CA PRO A 69 -6.19 8.11 -5.54
C PRO A 69 -4.74 7.82 -5.10
N LEU A 70 -4.60 7.19 -3.94
CA LEU A 70 -3.32 6.80 -3.39
C LEU A 70 -2.67 5.79 -4.34
N SER A 71 -1.55 6.20 -4.95
CA SER A 71 -0.75 5.34 -5.82
C SER A 71 0.47 4.86 -5.06
N VAL A 72 0.55 3.54 -4.86
CA VAL A 72 1.72 2.93 -4.22
C VAL A 72 2.76 2.63 -5.29
N PRO A 73 3.97 3.21 -5.20
CA PRO A 73 5.01 2.92 -6.18
C PRO A 73 5.53 1.49 -5.98
N LEU A 74 5.52 0.72 -7.07
CA LEU A 74 6.09 -0.65 -7.11
C LEU A 74 7.55 -0.70 -6.65
N ALA A 75 8.29 0.41 -6.77
CA ALA A 75 9.67 0.52 -6.32
C ALA A 75 9.83 0.25 -4.82
N ASN A 76 8.88 0.66 -3.98
CA ASN A 76 8.90 0.38 -2.54
C ASN A 76 8.71 -1.11 -2.25
N LEU A 77 7.94 -1.80 -3.09
CA LEU A 77 7.70 -3.23 -2.96
C LEU A 77 8.86 -4.09 -3.45
N ARG A 78 9.81 -3.51 -4.20
CA ARG A 78 10.96 -4.23 -4.77
C ARG A 78 11.97 -4.67 -3.69
N ASN A 79 11.92 -4.04 -2.51
CA ASN A 79 12.77 -4.42 -1.37
C ASN A 79 12.22 -5.63 -0.59
N LEU A 80 11.01 -6.10 -0.94
CA LEU A 80 10.38 -7.26 -0.33
C LEU A 80 10.89 -8.54 -0.99
N PRO A 81 10.94 -9.67 -0.26
CA PRO A 81 11.23 -10.96 -0.85
C PRO A 81 10.21 -11.29 -1.96
N GLU A 82 10.69 -11.91 -3.04
CA GLU A 82 9.93 -12.18 -4.27
C GLU A 82 8.55 -12.81 -4.02
N ASP A 83 8.49 -13.75 -3.09
CA ASP A 83 7.26 -14.45 -2.73
C ASP A 83 6.22 -13.53 -2.09
N LEU A 84 6.69 -12.63 -1.22
CA LEU A 84 5.84 -11.63 -0.56
C LEU A 84 5.37 -10.59 -1.57
N TRP A 85 6.27 -10.17 -2.46
CA TRP A 85 5.97 -9.26 -3.55
C TRP A 85 4.86 -9.81 -4.46
N GLN A 86 4.91 -11.10 -4.83
CA GLN A 86 3.85 -11.74 -5.61
C GLN A 86 2.53 -11.81 -4.85
N ALA A 87 2.56 -12.14 -3.55
CA ALA A 87 1.35 -12.16 -2.73
C ALA A 87 0.70 -10.77 -2.61
N VAL A 88 1.52 -9.73 -2.38
CA VAL A 88 1.09 -8.33 -2.31
C VAL A 88 0.46 -7.90 -3.63
N LEU A 89 1.12 -8.18 -4.76
CA LEU A 89 0.58 -7.88 -6.10
C LEU A 89 -0.72 -8.60 -6.38
N ALA A 90 -0.81 -9.90 -6.06
CA ALA A 90 -2.03 -10.66 -6.22
C ALA A 90 -3.18 -10.05 -5.41
N VAL A 91 -2.92 -9.68 -4.16
CA VAL A 91 -3.92 -9.06 -3.28
C VAL A 91 -4.32 -7.67 -3.77
N LEU A 92 -3.37 -6.83 -4.17
CA LEU A 92 -3.64 -5.47 -4.67
C LEU A 92 -4.40 -5.46 -6.00
N THR A 93 -4.14 -6.44 -6.86
CA THR A 93 -4.85 -6.59 -8.15
C THR A 93 -6.22 -7.24 -8.01
N THR A 94 -6.53 -7.83 -6.85
CA THR A 94 -7.78 -8.53 -6.59
C THR A 94 -8.75 -7.66 -5.77
N PRO A 95 -10.05 -7.64 -6.10
CA PRO A 95 -11.04 -7.00 -5.23
C PRO A 95 -11.12 -7.70 -3.86
N PRO A 96 -11.34 -6.98 -2.74
CA PRO A 96 -11.76 -5.57 -2.66
C PRO A 96 -10.62 -4.53 -2.59
N VAL A 97 -9.35 -4.93 -2.62
CA VAL A 97 -8.23 -4.01 -2.34
C VAL A 97 -7.96 -3.04 -3.50
N ASN A 98 -8.11 -3.54 -4.73
CA ASN A 98 -8.00 -2.74 -5.96
C ASN A 98 -8.94 -1.51 -5.97
N ASP A 99 -10.08 -1.60 -5.28
CA ASP A 99 -11.05 -0.50 -5.16
C ASP A 99 -10.54 0.64 -4.26
N PHE A 100 -9.74 0.30 -3.23
CA PHE A 100 -9.21 1.26 -2.26
C PHE A 100 -7.83 1.81 -2.64
N LEU A 101 -6.98 1.00 -3.28
CA LEU A 101 -5.66 1.42 -3.73
C LEU A 101 -5.47 1.07 -5.20
N SER A 102 -5.06 2.08 -5.97
CA SER A 102 -4.55 1.86 -7.32
C SER A 102 -3.06 1.57 -7.24
N VAL A 103 -2.65 0.43 -7.79
CA VAL A 103 -1.23 0.15 -8.03
C VAL A 103 -0.86 0.70 -9.39
N GLY A 104 0.00 1.71 -9.38
CA GLY A 104 0.52 2.34 -10.59
C GLY A 104 2.03 2.25 -10.64
N LEU A 105 2.57 2.12 -11.85
CA LEU A 105 3.96 2.49 -12.12
C LEU A 105 4.07 4.00 -11.92
N SER A 106 4.42 4.42 -10.70
CA SER A 106 4.77 5.81 -10.44
C SER A 106 6.16 6.05 -11.04
N LEU A 107 6.18 6.43 -12.32
CA LEU A 107 7.37 6.93 -12.98
C LEU A 107 7.61 8.33 -12.44
N SER A 108 8.40 8.46 -11.38
CA SER A 108 8.95 9.76 -10.99
C SER A 108 9.88 10.20 -12.13
N PRO A 109 9.59 11.30 -12.86
CA PRO A 109 10.59 11.87 -13.74
C PRO A 109 11.73 12.36 -12.85
N HIS A 110 12.80 11.59 -12.77
CA HIS A 110 14.10 12.13 -12.42
C HIS A 110 14.37 13.18 -13.50
N VAL A 111 14.21 14.46 -13.14
CA VAL A 111 14.65 15.56 -13.99
C VAL A 111 16.17 15.52 -13.93
N PRO A 112 16.89 15.17 -15.01
CA PRO A 112 18.35 15.22 -15.00
C PRO A 112 18.77 16.64 -14.62
N PRO A 113 19.83 16.81 -13.80
CA PRO A 113 20.32 18.14 -13.47
C PRO A 113 20.62 18.86 -14.79
N LEU A 114 20.03 20.05 -14.96
CA LEU A 114 20.28 20.89 -16.12
C LEU A 114 21.80 21.08 -16.24
N PRO A 115 22.39 20.86 -17.43
CA PRO A 115 23.82 21.10 -17.62
C PRO A 115 24.12 22.55 -17.26
N ASP A 116 25.13 22.74 -16.40
CA ASP A 116 25.60 24.05 -15.96
C ASP A 116 25.82 24.93 -17.19
N GLN A 117 25.05 26.02 -17.29
CA GLN A 117 25.19 26.96 -18.39
C GLN A 117 26.57 27.61 -18.25
N VAL A 118 27.53 27.13 -19.03
CA VAL A 118 28.84 27.76 -19.20
C VAL A 118 28.62 29.22 -19.62
N ALA A 119 28.83 30.13 -18.67
CA ALA A 119 28.84 31.56 -18.92
C ALA A 119 29.98 31.88 -19.89
N ALA A 120 29.62 32.45 -21.04
CA ALA A 120 30.55 33.00 -22.03
C ALA A 120 30.72 34.52 -21.81
#